data_AF-A0A368L6G0-F1
#
_entry.id   AF-A0A368L6G0-F1
#
_cell.length_a   1.000
_cell.length_b   1.000
_cell.length_c   1.000
_cell.angle_alpha   90.00
_cell.angle_beta   90.00
_cell.angle_gamma   90.00
#
_symmetry.space_group_name_H-M   'P 1'
#
loop_
_entity.id
_entity.type
_entity.pdbx_description
1 polymer ?
#
loop_
_entity_poly.entity_id
_entity_poly.type
_entity_poly.pdbx_seq_one_letter_code
_entity_poly.pdbx_strand_id
1 'polypeptide(L)'
;MKIEHFSNQASLVEKTELEKVELLAYFLSENKKELEFTVNDISSIIFALGFAKPNQSRLKKNIIKSKAFVKGSKQTTYRLSIKRLIELRELHPDINETEDIVSDDSIIPEVLLQETKRSYLIKLSQQINASYENHLFDACSLMMRRLLEVLLIHSFENAKIENDIKDAEGNYQNLKTLINKAISRTEIKISNDVKRDIDKFRELGNLSAHRVKYNCRRDDIRNIRLEYRATIEELLYLAGLIST
;
A
#
# COMPACT_ATOMS: atom_id res chain seq x y z
N MET A 1 -15.46 1.48 5.82
CA MET A 1 -16.51 2.10 6.69
C MET A 1 -17.92 1.70 6.24
N LYS A 2 -18.88 1.53 7.19
CA LYS A 2 -20.32 1.35 6.90
C LYS A 2 -21.00 2.71 6.68
N ILE A 3 -22.04 2.76 5.84
CA ILE A 3 -22.65 4.02 5.40
C ILE A 3 -23.45 4.73 6.49
N GLU A 4 -24.01 3.99 7.45
CA GLU A 4 -24.70 4.53 8.62
C GLU A 4 -23.74 5.25 9.56
N HIS A 5 -22.53 4.70 9.72
CA HIS A 5 -21.47 5.33 10.50
C HIS A 5 -21.00 6.64 9.86
N PHE A 6 -20.76 6.61 8.54
CA PHE A 6 -20.47 7.80 7.76
C PHE A 6 -21.56 8.86 7.89
N SER A 7 -22.84 8.45 7.80
CA SER A 7 -23.97 9.37 7.90
C SER A 7 -23.95 10.18 9.20
N ASN A 8 -23.59 9.54 10.31
CA ASN A 8 -23.46 10.19 11.61
C ASN A 8 -22.21 11.08 11.69
N GLN A 9 -21.05 10.58 11.24
CA GLN A 9 -19.79 11.35 11.26
C GLN A 9 -19.84 12.60 10.39
N ALA A 10 -20.48 12.51 9.21
CA ALA A 10 -20.65 13.64 8.30
C ALA A 10 -21.86 14.54 8.67
N SER A 11 -22.51 14.26 9.80
CA SER A 11 -23.72 14.96 10.29
C SER A 11 -24.78 15.15 9.20
N LEU A 12 -25.06 14.10 8.41
CA LEU A 12 -25.95 14.21 7.24
C LEU A 12 -27.33 14.75 7.59
N VAL A 13 -27.82 14.50 8.81
CA VAL A 13 -29.09 15.02 9.32
C VAL A 13 -29.19 16.53 9.16
N GLU A 14 -28.11 17.27 9.41
CA GLU A 14 -28.05 18.73 9.37
C GLU A 14 -27.84 19.31 7.96
N LYS A 15 -27.52 18.46 6.98
CA LYS A 15 -27.17 18.87 5.62
C LYS A 15 -28.39 19.05 4.72
N THR A 16 -28.29 19.92 3.73
CA THR A 16 -29.30 20.04 2.66
C THR A 16 -29.35 18.77 1.80
N GLU A 17 -30.42 18.59 1.01
CA GLU A 17 -30.54 17.46 0.07
C GLU A 17 -29.33 17.35 -0.86
N LEU A 18 -28.81 18.48 -1.36
CA LEU A 18 -27.68 18.49 -2.28
C LEU A 18 -26.34 18.21 -1.58
N GLU A 19 -26.12 18.77 -0.39
CA GLU A 19 -24.92 18.47 0.41
C GLU A 19 -24.88 17.00 0.86
N LYS A 20 -26.03 16.41 1.20
CA LYS A 20 -26.12 14.96 1.44
C LYS A 20 -25.64 14.17 0.23
N VAL A 21 -26.05 14.56 -0.98
CA VAL A 21 -25.61 13.90 -2.22
C VAL A 21 -24.11 14.09 -2.47
N GLU A 22 -23.55 15.27 -2.19
CA GLU A 22 -22.11 15.51 -2.30
C GLU A 22 -21.31 14.56 -1.39
N LEU A 23 -21.72 14.48 -0.11
CA LEU A 23 -21.08 13.65 0.90
C LEU A 23 -21.26 12.15 0.61
N LEU A 24 -22.44 11.72 0.18
CA LEU A 24 -22.66 10.32 -0.19
C LEU A 24 -21.91 9.92 -1.46
N ALA A 25 -21.80 10.81 -2.45
CA ALA A 25 -20.97 10.59 -3.63
C ALA A 25 -19.48 10.50 -3.26
N TYR A 26 -19.03 11.29 -2.29
CA TYR A 26 -17.68 11.21 -1.74
C TYR A 26 -17.43 9.87 -1.04
N PHE A 27 -18.36 9.42 -0.18
CA PHE A 27 -18.29 8.11 0.47
C PHE A 27 -18.22 6.95 -0.54
N LEU A 28 -19.04 6.97 -1.60
CA LEU A 28 -19.01 5.94 -2.65
C LEU A 28 -17.65 5.92 -3.38
N SER A 29 -17.10 7.09 -3.69
CA SER A 29 -15.79 7.24 -4.31
C SER A 29 -14.69 6.63 -3.43
N GLU A 30 -14.56 7.07 -2.19
CA GLU A 30 -13.41 6.72 -1.34
C GLU A 30 -13.55 5.33 -0.69
N ASN A 31 -14.74 4.94 -0.23
CA ASN A 31 -14.91 3.70 0.53
C ASN A 31 -15.39 2.51 -0.30
N LYS A 32 -16.01 2.76 -1.47
CA LYS A 32 -16.53 1.69 -2.36
C LYS A 32 -15.78 1.60 -3.69
N LYS A 33 -14.87 2.53 -3.98
CA LYS A 33 -14.20 2.68 -5.28
C LYS A 33 -15.21 2.84 -6.43
N GLU A 34 -16.40 3.37 -6.13
CA GLU A 34 -17.47 3.65 -7.07
C GLU A 34 -17.48 5.15 -7.39
N LEU A 35 -16.77 5.53 -8.45
CA LEU A 35 -16.56 6.94 -8.82
C LEU A 35 -17.81 7.62 -9.41
N GLU A 36 -18.77 6.84 -9.90
CA GLU A 36 -19.97 7.35 -10.58
C GLU A 36 -21.23 6.76 -9.98
N PHE A 37 -22.30 7.56 -9.93
CA PHE A 37 -23.59 7.15 -9.40
C PHE A 37 -24.74 7.62 -10.31
N THR A 38 -25.88 6.92 -10.26
CA THR A 38 -27.13 7.44 -10.84
C THR A 38 -27.96 8.16 -9.77
N VAL A 39 -28.87 9.04 -10.22
CA VAL A 39 -29.81 9.73 -9.32
C VAL A 39 -30.70 8.73 -8.57
N ASN A 40 -31.01 7.58 -9.19
CA ASN A 40 -31.81 6.54 -8.55
C ASN A 40 -31.03 5.85 -7.42
N ASP A 41 -29.75 5.55 -7.63
CA ASP A 41 -28.91 4.89 -6.62
C ASP A 41 -28.79 5.77 -5.38
N ILE A 42 -28.40 7.04 -5.56
CA ILE A 42 -28.20 7.96 -4.44
C ILE A 42 -29.52 8.26 -3.71
N SER A 43 -30.64 8.33 -4.44
CA SER A 43 -31.96 8.52 -3.82
C SER A 43 -32.38 7.32 -2.98
N SER A 44 -32.01 6.12 -3.42
CA SER A 44 -32.28 4.88 -2.69
C SER A 44 -31.42 4.80 -1.42
N ILE A 45 -30.16 5.22 -1.48
CA ILE A 45 -29.27 5.35 -0.32
C ILE A 45 -29.83 6.35 0.70
N ILE A 46 -30.25 7.54 0.25
CA ILE A 46 -30.85 8.56 1.12
C ILE A 46 -32.08 7.99 1.84
N PHE A 47 -32.95 7.27 1.13
CA PHE A 47 -34.13 6.66 1.72
C PHE A 47 -33.79 5.52 2.69
N ALA A 48 -32.81 4.67 2.34
CA ALA A 48 -32.36 3.57 3.20
C ALA A 48 -31.73 4.07 4.52
N LEU A 49 -31.11 5.25 4.51
CA LEU A 49 -30.61 5.94 5.71
C LEU A 49 -31.72 6.58 6.56
N GLY A 50 -32.99 6.43 6.17
CA GLY A 50 -34.15 6.94 6.93
C GLY A 50 -34.53 8.39 6.61
N PHE A 51 -33.92 9.01 5.59
CA PHE A 51 -34.32 10.35 5.14
C PHE A 51 -35.51 10.29 4.17
N ALA A 52 -36.17 11.44 3.97
CA ALA A 52 -37.24 11.57 2.98
C ALA A 52 -36.72 11.22 1.58
N LYS A 53 -37.48 10.39 0.85
CA LYS A 53 -37.12 9.95 -0.50
C LYS A 53 -37.06 11.17 -1.44
N PRO A 54 -35.91 11.44 -2.09
CA PRO A 54 -35.79 12.58 -2.98
C PRO A 54 -36.72 12.50 -4.21
N ASN A 55 -37.21 13.65 -4.66
CA ASN A 55 -37.82 13.74 -5.99
C ASN A 55 -36.70 13.68 -7.04
N GLN A 56 -36.60 12.56 -7.75
CA GLN A 56 -35.48 12.29 -8.66
C GLN A 56 -35.35 13.32 -9.78
N SER A 57 -36.46 13.81 -10.34
CA SER A 57 -36.43 14.83 -11.41
C SER A 57 -35.89 16.17 -10.90
N ARG A 58 -36.34 16.60 -9.72
CA ARG A 58 -35.84 17.82 -9.06
C ARG A 58 -34.37 17.66 -8.70
N LEU A 59 -34.00 16.54 -8.09
CA LEU A 59 -32.64 16.27 -7.66
C LEU A 59 -31.67 16.24 -8.85
N LYS A 60 -32.05 15.58 -9.94
CA LYS A 60 -31.29 15.57 -11.20
C LYS A 60 -31.03 16.99 -11.71
N LYS A 61 -32.05 17.86 -11.70
CA LYS A 61 -31.92 19.27 -12.12
C LYS A 61 -30.96 20.04 -11.21
N ASN A 62 -30.97 19.76 -9.90
CA ASN A 62 -30.07 20.40 -8.95
C ASN A 62 -28.61 19.92 -9.12
N ILE A 63 -28.41 18.61 -9.31
CA ILE A 63 -27.08 18.03 -9.59
C ILE A 63 -26.47 18.65 -10.86
N ILE A 64 -27.24 18.72 -11.95
CA ILE A 64 -26.79 19.30 -13.22
C ILE A 64 -26.41 20.79 -13.09
N LYS A 65 -27.14 21.54 -12.26
CA LYS A 65 -26.86 22.98 -12.03
C LYS A 65 -25.68 23.23 -11.10
N SER A 66 -25.33 22.27 -10.26
CA SER A 66 -24.28 22.43 -9.26
C SER A 66 -22.89 22.28 -9.88
N LYS A 67 -21.96 23.13 -9.47
CA LYS A 67 -20.54 23.02 -9.86
C LYS A 67 -19.83 21.86 -9.16
N ALA A 68 -20.43 21.28 -8.13
CA ALA A 68 -19.86 20.18 -7.38
C ALA A 68 -19.81 18.88 -8.20
N PHE A 69 -20.66 18.73 -9.22
CA PHE A 69 -20.79 17.49 -10.00
C PHE A 69 -20.45 17.69 -11.49
N VAL A 70 -20.03 16.60 -12.12
CA VAL A 70 -19.84 16.48 -13.57
C VAL A 70 -20.54 15.23 -14.08
N LYS A 71 -20.79 15.16 -15.39
CA LYS A 71 -21.32 13.94 -16.02
C LYS A 71 -20.30 12.80 -15.91
N GLY A 72 -20.80 11.59 -15.69
CA GLY A 72 -20.00 10.37 -15.72
C GLY A 72 -19.73 9.90 -17.16
N SER A 73 -19.01 8.78 -17.26
CA SER A 73 -18.66 8.11 -18.52
C SER A 73 -19.85 7.44 -19.19
N LYS A 74 -20.84 7.02 -18.41
CA LYS A 74 -22.08 6.41 -18.90
C LYS A 74 -23.21 7.43 -19.01
N GLN A 75 -24.19 7.16 -19.87
CA GLN A 75 -25.41 7.97 -19.89
C GLN A 75 -26.10 7.89 -18.53
N THR A 76 -26.59 9.03 -18.06
CA THR A 76 -27.32 9.20 -16.78
C THR A 76 -26.53 9.04 -15.48
N THR A 77 -25.22 8.80 -15.54
CA THR A 77 -24.34 8.81 -14.36
C THR A 77 -23.72 10.19 -14.12
N TYR A 78 -23.38 10.44 -12.86
CA TYR A 78 -22.72 11.66 -12.39
C TYR A 78 -21.59 11.29 -11.44
N ARG A 79 -20.63 12.19 -11.27
CA ARG A 79 -19.54 12.07 -10.31
C ARG A 79 -19.20 13.43 -9.73
N LEU A 80 -18.48 13.46 -8.62
CA LEU A 80 -17.93 14.71 -8.09
C LEU A 80 -16.92 15.29 -9.09
N SER A 81 -16.90 16.61 -9.19
CA SER A 81 -15.78 17.31 -9.82
C SER A 81 -14.51 17.06 -9.01
N ILE A 82 -13.35 17.02 -9.68
CA ILE A 82 -12.06 16.79 -9.01
C ILE A 82 -11.82 17.85 -7.92
N LYS A 83 -12.16 19.12 -8.20
CA LYS A 83 -12.05 20.21 -7.23
C LYS A 83 -12.85 19.92 -5.96
N ARG A 84 -14.13 19.54 -6.11
CA ARG A 84 -14.99 19.25 -4.96
C ARG A 84 -14.53 18.00 -4.20
N LEU A 85 -14.04 16.99 -4.90
CA LEU A 85 -13.51 15.78 -4.30
C LEU A 85 -12.33 16.09 -3.38
N ILE A 86 -11.38 16.92 -3.84
CA ILE A 86 -10.23 17.36 -3.03
C ILE A 86 -10.70 18.15 -1.79
N GLU A 87 -11.61 19.11 -1.96
CA GLU A 87 -12.18 19.88 -0.85
C GLU A 87 -12.83 18.97 0.21
N LEU A 88 -13.59 17.96 -0.21
CA LEU A 88 -14.23 17.01 0.71
C LEU A 88 -13.23 16.09 1.41
N ARG A 89 -12.11 15.73 0.76
CA ARG A 89 -11.00 15.01 1.41
C ARG A 89 -10.36 15.81 2.52
N GLU A 90 -10.13 17.10 2.29
CA GLU A 90 -9.55 17.99 3.30
C GLU A 90 -10.50 18.21 4.49
N LEU A 91 -11.80 18.32 4.23
CA LEU A 91 -12.82 18.52 5.28
C LEU A 91 -13.14 17.26 6.07
N HIS A 92 -12.87 16.09 5.50
CA HIS A 92 -13.23 14.80 6.08
C HIS A 92 -12.09 13.78 5.98
N PRO A 93 -10.94 14.03 6.65
CA PRO A 93 -9.78 13.14 6.60
C PRO A 93 -10.10 11.74 7.16
N ASP A 94 -10.91 11.66 8.22
CA ASP A 94 -11.26 10.40 8.91
C ASP A 94 -12.16 9.46 8.08
N ILE A 95 -12.78 9.98 7.02
CA ILE A 95 -13.62 9.20 6.10
C ILE A 95 -12.74 8.45 5.09
N ASN A 96 -11.52 8.95 4.88
CA ASN A 96 -10.52 8.46 3.94
C ASN A 96 -9.41 7.66 4.66
N GLU A 97 -9.77 6.86 5.67
CA GLU A 97 -8.85 5.87 6.24
C GLU A 97 -8.63 4.73 5.22
N THR A 98 -7.77 5.00 4.22
CA THR A 98 -7.26 3.97 3.33
C THR A 98 -6.01 3.37 3.95
N GLU A 99 -5.92 2.04 3.98
CA GLU A 99 -4.65 1.35 4.27
C GLU A 99 -3.70 1.35 3.05
N ASP A 100 -4.08 2.01 1.95
CA ASP A 100 -3.29 2.08 0.73
C ASP A 100 -2.04 2.93 1.00
N ILE A 101 -0.87 2.38 0.67
CA ILE A 101 0.42 3.04 0.84
C ILE A 101 0.79 3.69 -0.49
N VAL A 102 0.95 5.00 -0.49
CA VAL A 102 1.39 5.77 -1.66
C VAL A 102 2.90 5.90 -1.63
N SER A 103 3.55 5.59 -2.75
CA SER A 103 5.00 5.77 -2.92
C SER A 103 5.41 6.04 -4.37
N ASP A 104 6.57 6.67 -4.55
CA ASP A 104 7.18 7.06 -5.83
C ASP A 104 8.32 6.12 -6.29
N ASP A 105 8.38 4.89 -5.77
CA ASP A 105 9.35 3.85 -6.16
C ASP A 105 10.84 4.23 -5.99
N SER A 106 11.14 5.03 -4.95
CA SER A 106 12.49 5.59 -4.73
C SER A 106 13.62 4.58 -4.48
N ILE A 107 13.30 3.40 -3.94
CA ILE A 107 14.27 2.36 -3.53
C ILE A 107 14.09 1.06 -4.33
N ILE A 108 12.86 0.54 -4.38
CA ILE A 108 12.52 -0.64 -5.19
C ILE A 108 11.35 -0.30 -6.11
N PRO A 109 11.45 -0.51 -7.43
CA PRO A 109 10.31 -0.40 -8.32
C PRO A 109 9.20 -1.39 -7.95
N GLU A 110 7.99 -0.91 -7.66
CA GLU A 110 6.88 -1.79 -7.23
C GLU A 110 6.56 -2.86 -8.29
N VAL A 111 6.76 -2.53 -9.57
CA VAL A 111 6.54 -3.44 -10.71
C VAL A 111 7.28 -4.78 -10.54
N LEU A 112 8.48 -4.80 -9.94
CA LEU A 112 9.24 -6.04 -9.69
C LEU A 112 8.49 -6.98 -8.73
N LEU A 113 7.75 -6.43 -7.78
CA LEU A 113 7.00 -7.21 -6.80
C LEU A 113 5.58 -7.51 -7.26
N GLN A 114 5.01 -6.72 -8.18
CA GLN A 114 3.70 -7.01 -8.77
C GLN A 114 3.68 -8.35 -9.50
N GLU A 115 4.77 -8.69 -10.20
CA GLU A 115 4.89 -9.96 -10.94
C GLU A 115 4.76 -11.20 -10.03
N THR A 116 5.16 -11.08 -8.77
CA THR A 116 5.06 -12.17 -7.78
C THR A 116 3.60 -12.57 -7.49
N LYS A 117 2.64 -11.66 -7.75
CA LYS A 117 1.22 -11.79 -7.37
C LYS A 117 1.00 -12.04 -5.86
N ARG A 118 1.97 -11.69 -5.01
CA ARG A 118 1.90 -11.84 -3.56
C ARG A 118 1.73 -10.49 -2.88
N SER A 119 0.53 -10.24 -2.35
CA SER A 119 0.15 -8.95 -1.75
C SER A 119 1.08 -8.49 -0.63
N TYR A 120 1.60 -9.40 0.20
CA TYR A 120 2.51 -9.05 1.28
C TYR A 120 3.87 -8.55 0.76
N LEU A 121 4.38 -9.05 -0.36
CA LEU A 121 5.63 -8.57 -0.96
C LEU A 121 5.46 -7.18 -1.57
N ILE A 122 4.33 -6.96 -2.25
CA ILE A 122 3.96 -5.65 -2.79
C ILE A 122 3.88 -4.62 -1.65
N LYS A 123 3.18 -4.95 -0.56
CA LYS A 123 3.09 -4.09 0.63
C LYS A 123 4.46 -3.81 1.27
N LEU A 124 5.36 -4.79 1.32
CA LEU A 124 6.73 -4.56 1.82
C LEU A 124 7.48 -3.54 0.96
N SER A 125 7.39 -3.64 -0.38
CA SER A 125 8.01 -2.68 -1.30
C SER A 125 7.46 -1.27 -1.08
N GLN A 126 6.14 -1.13 -1.01
CA GLN A 126 5.48 0.15 -0.74
C GLN A 126 5.90 0.74 0.60
N GLN A 127 5.99 -0.08 1.66
CA GLN A 127 6.48 0.37 2.97
C GLN A 127 7.94 0.84 2.92
N ILE A 128 8.82 0.16 2.18
CA ILE A 128 10.21 0.59 1.99
C ILE A 128 10.26 1.96 1.30
N ASN A 129 9.57 2.12 0.17
CA ASN A 129 9.59 3.37 -0.58
C ASN A 129 8.95 4.52 0.22
N ALA A 130 7.76 4.31 0.77
CA ALA A 130 7.05 5.34 1.53
C ALA A 130 7.83 5.79 2.78
N SER A 131 8.48 4.86 3.50
CA SER A 131 9.31 5.24 4.65
C SER A 131 10.56 6.03 4.25
N TYR A 132 11.19 5.73 3.11
CA TYR A 132 12.29 6.53 2.57
C TYR A 132 11.84 7.93 2.16
N GLU A 133 10.73 8.01 1.42
CA GLU A 133 10.17 9.26 0.87
C GLU A 133 9.67 10.22 1.95
N ASN A 134 9.14 9.66 3.05
CA ASN A 134 8.67 10.42 4.22
C ASN A 134 9.74 10.60 5.30
N HIS A 135 11.02 10.41 4.98
CA HIS A 135 12.16 10.64 5.88
C HIS A 135 12.22 9.75 7.14
N LEU A 136 11.53 8.61 7.13
CA LEU A 136 11.53 7.61 8.22
C LEU A 136 12.65 6.58 7.98
N PHE A 137 13.90 7.02 7.99
CA PHE A 137 15.05 6.21 7.52
C PHE A 137 15.35 4.98 8.37
N ASP A 138 15.16 5.05 9.69
CA ASP A 138 15.29 3.86 10.54
C ASP A 138 14.24 2.81 10.17
N ALA A 139 12.99 3.23 10.04
CA ALA A 139 11.91 2.35 9.57
C ALA A 139 12.19 1.76 8.18
N CYS A 140 12.69 2.58 7.24
CA CYS A 140 13.07 2.12 5.91
C CYS A 140 14.12 1.00 5.97
N SER A 141 15.19 1.18 6.74
CA SER A 141 16.23 0.15 6.86
C SER A 141 15.73 -1.16 7.49
N LEU A 142 14.78 -1.08 8.44
CA LEU A 142 14.13 -2.24 9.04
C LEU A 142 13.24 -2.97 8.04
N MET A 143 12.49 -2.22 7.22
CA MET A 143 11.67 -2.80 6.15
C MET A 143 12.53 -3.44 5.06
N MET A 144 13.67 -2.82 4.72
CA MET A 144 14.64 -3.40 3.79
C MET A 144 15.18 -4.74 4.30
N ARG A 145 15.53 -4.79 5.60
CA ARG A 145 15.97 -6.01 6.28
C ARG A 145 14.88 -7.09 6.27
N ARG A 146 13.61 -6.72 6.51
CA ARG A 146 12.47 -7.66 6.51
C ARG A 146 12.23 -8.28 5.14
N LEU A 147 12.22 -7.48 4.07
CA LEU A 147 12.03 -8.01 2.72
C LEU A 147 13.16 -8.96 2.33
N LEU A 148 14.41 -8.63 2.67
CA LEU A 148 15.56 -9.50 2.45
C LEU A 148 15.39 -10.88 3.12
N GLU A 149 14.96 -10.89 4.38
CA GLU A 149 14.72 -12.12 5.13
C GLU A 149 13.64 -13.00 4.50
N VAL A 150 12.51 -12.39 4.12
CA VAL A 150 11.40 -13.08 3.48
C VAL A 150 11.80 -13.71 2.14
N LEU A 151 12.57 -13.00 1.31
CA LEU A 151 13.01 -13.53 0.03
C LEU A 151 14.08 -14.62 0.17
N LEU A 152 14.95 -14.54 1.17
CA LEU A 152 15.85 -15.64 1.50
C LEU A 152 15.05 -16.88 1.88
N ILE A 153 14.05 -16.77 2.76
CA ILE A 153 13.17 -17.90 3.12
C ILE A 153 12.55 -18.52 1.86
N HIS A 154 11.97 -17.72 0.96
CA HIS A 154 11.41 -18.26 -0.28
C HIS A 154 12.45 -18.89 -1.20
N SER A 155 13.69 -18.40 -1.21
CA SER A 155 14.79 -19.03 -1.96
C SER A 155 15.10 -20.43 -1.44
N PHE A 156 15.11 -20.63 -0.12
CA PHE A 156 15.28 -21.96 0.49
C PHE A 156 14.08 -22.88 0.23
N GLU A 157 12.86 -22.36 0.33
CA GLU A 157 11.63 -23.12 0.04
C GLU A 157 11.59 -23.57 -1.44
N ASN A 158 11.92 -22.68 -2.37
CA ASN A 158 11.98 -23.00 -3.80
C ASN A 158 13.06 -24.04 -4.11
N ALA A 159 14.20 -23.97 -3.41
CA ALA A 159 15.27 -24.96 -3.49
C ALA A 159 14.98 -26.27 -2.72
N LYS A 160 13.85 -26.38 -2.00
CA LYS A 160 13.43 -27.54 -1.20
C LYS A 160 14.41 -27.93 -0.09
N ILE A 161 15.07 -26.93 0.50
CA ILE A 161 16.05 -27.08 1.57
C ILE A 161 15.72 -26.18 2.78
N GLU A 162 14.46 -25.82 2.97
CA GLU A 162 13.98 -24.94 4.04
C GLU A 162 14.23 -25.51 5.45
N ASN A 163 14.33 -26.84 5.59
CA ASN A 163 14.66 -27.47 6.87
C ASN A 163 16.07 -27.07 7.36
N ASP A 164 16.96 -26.68 6.45
CA ASP A 164 18.29 -26.21 6.83
C ASP A 164 18.24 -24.87 7.57
N ILE A 165 17.21 -24.07 7.38
CA ILE A 165 17.07 -22.75 8.02
C ILE A 165 16.05 -22.75 9.17
N LYS A 166 15.56 -23.91 9.57
CA LYS A 166 14.68 -24.07 10.74
C LYS A 166 15.46 -24.58 11.95
N ASP A 167 15.01 -24.23 13.15
CA ASP A 167 15.50 -24.83 14.39
C ASP A 167 14.73 -26.11 14.73
N ALA A 168 15.06 -26.72 15.87
CA ALA A 168 14.40 -27.96 16.33
C ALA A 168 12.90 -27.79 16.62
N GLU A 169 12.45 -26.56 16.85
CA GLU A 169 11.05 -26.20 17.11
C GLU A 169 10.29 -25.86 15.81
N GLY A 170 10.99 -25.84 14.67
CA GLY A 170 10.43 -25.51 13.36
C GLY A 170 10.40 -24.01 13.05
N ASN A 171 10.97 -23.16 13.90
CA ASN A 171 11.05 -21.72 13.67
C ASN A 171 12.21 -21.39 12.72
N TYR A 172 12.02 -20.37 11.87
CA TYR A 172 13.10 -19.86 11.04
C TYR A 172 14.21 -19.23 11.90
N GLN A 173 15.46 -19.56 11.57
CA GLN A 173 16.64 -19.01 12.23
C GLN A 173 16.78 -17.51 11.93
N ASN A 174 17.67 -16.81 12.64
CA ASN A 174 17.88 -15.38 12.42
C ASN A 174 18.50 -15.07 11.04
N LEU A 175 18.27 -13.86 10.54
CA LEU A 175 18.73 -13.41 9.23
C LEU A 175 20.24 -13.60 8.96
N LYS A 176 21.10 -13.45 9.98
CA LYS A 176 22.55 -13.68 9.80
C LYS A 176 22.82 -15.14 9.42
N THR A 177 22.13 -16.07 10.07
CA THR A 177 22.24 -17.49 9.73
C THR A 177 21.66 -17.81 8.36
N LEU A 178 20.53 -17.19 7.98
CA LEU A 178 19.95 -17.36 6.65
C LEU A 178 20.94 -16.92 5.56
N ILE A 179 21.55 -15.74 5.71
CA ILE A 179 22.57 -15.23 4.78
C ILE A 179 23.74 -16.21 4.66
N ASN A 180 24.32 -16.63 5.78
CA ASN A 180 25.47 -17.55 5.76
C ASN A 180 25.14 -18.88 5.07
N LYS A 181 23.94 -19.43 5.34
CA LYS A 181 23.49 -20.66 4.68
C LYS A 181 23.26 -20.44 3.19
N ALA A 182 22.64 -19.33 2.80
CA ALA A 182 22.35 -19.05 1.39
C ALA A 182 23.62 -18.89 0.55
N ILE A 183 24.67 -18.30 1.13
CA ILE A 183 25.97 -18.13 0.48
C ILE A 183 26.72 -19.45 0.30
N SER A 184 26.54 -20.40 1.22
CA SER A 184 27.31 -21.66 1.28
C SER A 184 26.64 -22.85 0.60
N ARG A 185 25.32 -22.80 0.38
CA ARG A 185 24.57 -23.85 -0.32
C ARG A 185 24.75 -23.75 -1.83
N THR A 186 24.97 -24.88 -2.49
CA THR A 186 25.20 -24.93 -3.95
C THR A 186 23.88 -24.89 -4.73
N GLU A 187 22.78 -25.25 -4.08
CA GLU A 187 21.41 -25.20 -4.58
C GLU A 187 20.93 -23.75 -4.77
N ILE A 188 21.42 -22.82 -3.95
CA ILE A 188 21.10 -21.39 -4.03
C ILE A 188 22.29 -20.67 -4.67
N LYS A 189 22.23 -20.48 -5.99
CA LYS A 189 23.33 -19.90 -6.78
C LYS A 189 23.36 -18.38 -6.70
N ILE A 190 23.75 -17.85 -5.55
CA ILE A 190 23.94 -16.40 -5.36
C ILE A 190 25.22 -15.93 -6.08
N SER A 191 25.11 -14.81 -6.80
CA SER A 191 26.20 -14.11 -7.48
C SER A 191 27.26 -13.60 -6.50
N ASN A 192 28.50 -13.43 -6.98
CA ASN A 192 29.59 -12.95 -6.14
C ASN A 192 29.37 -11.51 -5.63
N ASP A 193 28.68 -10.68 -6.41
CA ASP A 193 28.35 -9.31 -6.01
C ASP A 193 27.35 -9.32 -4.87
N VAL A 194 26.26 -10.09 -4.97
CA VAL A 194 25.28 -10.21 -3.87
C VAL A 194 25.93 -10.83 -2.63
N LYS A 195 26.78 -11.86 -2.77
CA LYS A 195 27.53 -12.42 -1.63
C LYS A 195 28.34 -11.38 -0.85
N ARG A 196 28.92 -10.40 -1.54
CA ARG A 196 29.71 -9.32 -0.94
C ARG A 196 28.82 -8.28 -0.25
N ASP A 197 27.64 -8.01 -0.81
CA ASP A 197 26.84 -6.85 -0.43
C ASP A 197 25.67 -7.18 0.51
N ILE A 198 25.16 -8.41 0.50
CA ILE A 198 23.93 -8.81 1.20
C ILE A 198 23.93 -8.55 2.72
N ASP A 199 25.08 -8.69 3.39
CA ASP A 199 25.17 -8.49 4.84
C ASP A 199 25.07 -7.01 5.23
N LYS A 200 25.38 -6.08 4.31
CA LYS A 200 25.30 -4.62 4.54
C LYS A 200 23.88 -4.19 4.92
N PHE A 201 22.87 -4.78 4.28
CA PHE A 201 21.46 -4.44 4.53
C PHE A 201 20.98 -4.93 5.89
N ARG A 202 21.44 -6.13 6.31
CA ARG A 202 21.19 -6.64 7.65
C ARG A 202 21.86 -5.75 8.71
N GLU A 203 23.13 -5.40 8.51
CA GLU A 203 23.88 -4.56 9.44
C GLU A 203 23.22 -3.18 9.60
N LEU A 204 22.85 -2.51 8.49
CA LEU A 204 22.16 -1.21 8.57
C LEU A 204 20.86 -1.30 9.38
N GLY A 205 20.01 -2.29 9.10
CA GLY A 205 18.77 -2.51 9.86
C GLY A 205 19.02 -2.86 11.33
N ASN A 206 20.10 -3.58 11.64
CA ASN A 206 20.49 -3.87 13.02
C ASN A 206 20.97 -2.62 13.77
N LEU A 207 21.70 -1.72 13.11
CA LEU A 207 22.08 -0.43 13.70
C LEU A 207 20.80 0.34 14.07
N SER A 208 19.86 0.48 13.14
CA SER A 208 18.58 1.16 13.38
C SER A 208 17.71 0.52 14.47
N ALA A 209 17.71 -0.81 14.59
CA ALA A 209 16.91 -1.50 15.61
C ALA A 209 17.48 -1.39 17.04
N HIS A 210 18.81 -1.41 17.18
CA HIS A 210 19.43 -1.77 18.46
C HIS A 210 20.43 -0.75 19.00
N ARG A 211 20.95 0.16 18.18
CA ARG A 211 21.95 1.14 18.64
C ARG A 211 21.27 2.38 19.21
N VAL A 212 21.30 2.51 20.53
CA VAL A 212 20.66 3.61 21.29
C VAL A 212 20.99 5.03 20.79
N LYS A 213 22.21 5.26 20.27
CA LYS A 213 22.68 6.59 19.83
C LYS A 213 22.83 6.71 18.31
N TYR A 214 22.18 5.83 17.55
CA TYR A 214 22.22 5.81 16.10
C TYR A 214 20.84 6.13 15.54
N ASN A 215 20.80 7.02 14.55
CA ASN A 215 19.64 7.22 13.68
C ASN A 215 20.14 7.13 12.25
N CYS A 216 19.50 6.29 11.44
CA CYS A 216 19.79 6.16 10.03
C CYS A 216 19.48 7.48 9.31
N ARG A 217 20.28 7.81 8.29
CA ARG A 217 20.11 9.00 7.47
C ARG A 217 19.81 8.61 6.03
N ARG A 218 19.29 9.59 5.28
CA ARG A 218 19.00 9.44 3.85
C ARG A 218 20.18 8.86 3.06
N ASP A 219 21.38 9.38 3.31
CA ASP A 219 22.57 8.99 2.55
C ASP A 219 23.04 7.58 2.88
N ASP A 220 22.83 7.09 4.10
CA ASP A 220 23.17 5.71 4.48
C ASP A 220 22.40 4.70 3.60
N ILE A 221 21.11 4.97 3.33
CA ILE A 221 20.28 4.16 2.43
C ILE A 221 20.61 4.46 0.96
N ARG A 222 20.77 5.74 0.60
CA ARG A 222 21.04 6.14 -0.80
C ARG A 222 22.32 5.49 -1.34
N ASN A 223 23.34 5.36 -0.50
CA ASN A 223 24.63 4.79 -0.87
C ASN A 223 24.60 3.29 -1.13
N ILE A 224 23.56 2.57 -0.67
CA ILE A 224 23.45 1.12 -0.84
C ILE A 224 22.23 0.69 -1.67
N ARG A 225 21.43 1.65 -2.15
CA ARG A 225 20.12 1.38 -2.78
C ARG A 225 20.23 0.57 -4.06
N LEU A 226 21.30 0.76 -4.84
CA LEU A 226 21.46 0.08 -6.12
C LEU A 226 21.79 -1.39 -5.89
N GLU A 227 22.74 -1.65 -5.00
CA GLU A 227 23.14 -2.97 -4.54
C GLU A 227 21.96 -3.70 -3.88
N TYR A 228 21.15 -2.96 -3.10
CA TYR A 228 19.95 -3.50 -2.49
C TYR A 228 18.95 -3.94 -3.55
N ARG A 229 18.63 -3.07 -4.52
CA ARG A 229 17.71 -3.40 -5.63
C ARG A 229 18.19 -4.64 -6.39
N ALA A 230 19.46 -4.68 -6.77
CA ALA A 230 20.04 -5.82 -7.47
C ALA A 230 19.95 -7.12 -6.65
N THR A 231 20.19 -7.04 -5.34
CA THR A 231 20.05 -8.18 -4.43
C THR A 231 18.61 -8.69 -4.36
N ILE A 232 17.64 -7.79 -4.22
CA ILE A 232 16.22 -8.14 -4.15
C ILE A 232 15.76 -8.79 -5.46
N GLU A 233 16.14 -8.22 -6.60
CA GLU A 233 15.80 -8.75 -7.91
C GLU A 233 16.38 -10.16 -8.13
N GLU A 234 17.66 -10.38 -7.82
CA GLU A 234 18.27 -11.72 -7.89
C GLU A 234 17.54 -12.72 -6.98
N LEU A 235 17.21 -12.33 -5.74
CA LEU A 235 16.49 -13.21 -4.82
C LEU A 235 15.07 -13.52 -5.28
N LEU A 236 14.39 -12.61 -6.01
CA LEU A 236 13.08 -12.91 -6.60
C LEU A 236 13.17 -14.03 -7.64
N TYR A 237 14.22 -14.05 -8.48
CA TYR A 237 14.48 -15.15 -9.41
C TYR A 237 14.83 -16.45 -8.67
N LEU A 238 15.72 -16.39 -7.67
CA LEU A 238 16.11 -17.58 -6.89
C LEU A 238 14.93 -18.18 -6.10
N ALA A 239 14.01 -17.33 -5.64
CA ALA A 239 12.76 -17.72 -5.00
C ALA A 239 11.70 -18.27 -5.97
N GLY A 240 11.94 -18.25 -7.28
CA GLY A 240 10.97 -18.69 -8.29
C GLY A 240 9.71 -17.82 -8.32
N LEU A 241 9.80 -16.56 -7.90
CA LEU A 241 8.66 -15.64 -7.81
C LEU A 241 8.46 -14.81 -9.08
N ILE A 242 9.51 -14.65 -9.87
CA ILE A 242 9.51 -14.01 -11.18
C ILE A 242 10.23 -14.92 -12.17
N SER A 243 9.88 -14.82 -13.45
CA SER A 243 10.42 -15.66 -14.51
C SER A 243 11.46 -14.88 -15.31
N THR A 244 12.56 -15.53 -15.70
CA THR A 244 13.46 -15.01 -16.74
C THR A 244 12.78 -14.94 -18.10
#